data_AF-A0A929DTL5-F1
#
_entry.id   AF-A0A929DTL5-F1
#
_cell.length_a   1.000
_cell.length_b   1.000
_cell.length_c   1.000
_cell.angle_alpha   90.00
_cell.angle_beta   90.00
_cell.angle_gamma   90.00
#
_symmetry.space_group_name_H-M   'P 1'
#
loop_
_entity.id
_entity.type
_entity.pdbx_description
1 polymer ?
#
loop_
_entity_poly.entity_id
_entity_poly.type
_entity_poly.pdbx_seq_one_letter_code
_entity_poly.pdbx_strand_id
1 'polypeptide(L)' 'MSEETLKPCPFCGGEAESETTICDDLVRCKSCGASIVFDTRIVGSAIVAWNTRPND' A
#
# COMPACT_ATOMS: atom_id res chain seq x y z
N MET A 1 -15.73 -8.33 -6.94
CA MET A 1 -14.32 -7.92 -6.82
C MET A 1 -14.23 -7.16 -5.52
N SER A 2 -13.64 -7.75 -4.49
CA SER A 2 -13.52 -7.13 -3.17
C SER A 2 -12.58 -5.93 -3.32
N GLU A 3 -13.10 -4.71 -3.27
CA GLU A 3 -12.26 -3.50 -3.23
C GLU A 3 -11.51 -3.52 -1.90
N GLU A 4 -10.25 -3.93 -1.92
CA GLU A 4 -9.42 -3.91 -0.72
C GLU A 4 -9.23 -2.46 -0.30
N THR A 5 -9.96 -2.06 0.75
CA THR A 5 -9.86 -0.70 1.28
C THR A 5 -8.45 -0.48 1.82
N LEU A 6 -7.75 0.50 1.25
CA LEU A 6 -6.43 0.89 1.68
C LEU A 6 -6.49 1.45 3.11
N LYS A 7 -5.76 0.83 4.05
CA LYS A 7 -5.70 1.31 5.44
C LYS A 7 -4.82 2.56 5.52
N PRO A 8 -5.06 3.44 6.52
CA PRO A 8 -4.19 4.58 6.78
C PRO A 8 -2.76 4.14 7.10
N CYS A 9 -1.82 5.08 7.12
CA CYS A 9 -0.42 4.82 7.38
C CYS A 9 -0.22 4.19 8.78
N PRO A 10 0.53 3.07 8.90
CA PRO A 10 0.82 2.44 10.18
C PRO A 10 1.74 3.27 11.09
N PHE A 11 2.56 4.15 10.53
CA PHE A 11 3.57 4.91 11.27
C PHE A 11 3.02 6.19 11.89
N CYS A 12 2.21 6.93 11.14
CA CYS A 12 1.70 8.25 11.56
C CYS A 12 0.18 8.34 11.64
N GLY A 13 -0.55 7.30 11.21
CA GLY A 13 -2.02 7.34 11.10
C GLY A 13 -2.55 8.21 9.97
N GLY A 14 -1.67 8.83 9.17
CA GLY A 14 -2.04 9.69 8.05
C GLY A 14 -2.68 8.95 6.87
N GLU A 15 -3.24 9.69 5.93
CA GLU A 15 -3.86 9.13 4.73
C GLU A 15 -2.81 8.44 3.85
N ALA A 16 -3.16 7.26 3.35
CA ALA A 16 -2.39 6.51 2.37
C ALA A 16 -3.11 6.55 1.01
N GLU A 17 -2.34 6.55 -0.07
CA GLU A 17 -2.83 6.42 -1.44
C GLU A 17 -2.10 5.29 -2.15
N SER A 18 -2.81 4.60 -3.04
CA SER A 18 -2.27 3.57 -3.92
C SER A 18 -2.29 4.06 -5.36
N GLU A 19 -1.19 3.85 -6.07
CA GLU A 19 -1.01 4.19 -7.47
C GLU A 19 -0.51 2.94 -8.21
N THR A 20 -1.29 2.46 -9.17
CA THR A 20 -0.94 1.32 -10.02
C THR A 20 -0.41 1.83 -11.35
N THR A 21 0.81 1.43 -11.70
CA THR A 21 1.42 1.69 -13.01
C THR A 21 1.46 0.40 -13.84
N ILE A 22 1.98 0.49 -15.07
CA ILE A 22 2.05 -0.64 -16.00
C ILE A 22 2.92 -1.78 -15.46
N CYS A 23 3.96 -1.47 -14.67
CA CYS A 23 4.94 -2.44 -14.18
C CYS A 23 5.00 -2.53 -12.65
N ASP A 24 4.51 -1.51 -11.94
CA ASP A 24 4.69 -1.40 -10.49
C ASP A 24 3.43 -0.86 -9.81
N ASP A 25 3.09 -1.43 -8.67
CA ASP A 25 2.10 -0.93 -7.73
C ASP A 25 2.82 -0.19 -6.58
N LEU A 26 2.50 1.08 -6.40
CA LEU A 26 3.03 1.94 -5.36
C LEU A 26 1.94 2.18 -4.32
N VAL A 27 2.29 2.08 -3.04
CA VAL A 27 1.45 2.62 -1.97
C VAL A 27 2.29 3.58 -1.13
N ARG A 28 1.78 4.80 -0.89
CA ARG A 28 2.49 5.81 -0.12
C ARG A 28 1.59 6.57 0.84
N CYS A 29 2.17 7.04 1.93
CA CYS A 29 1.54 7.95 2.86
C CYS A 29 1.76 9.41 2.44
N LYS A 30 0.68 10.18 2.31
CA LYS A 30 0.73 11.61 1.99
C LYS A 30 1.32 12.46 3.12
N SER A 31 1.22 12.00 4.36
CA SER A 31 1.63 12.78 5.55
C SER A 31 3.10 12.59 5.92
N CYS A 32 3.59 11.34 5.96
CA CYS A 32 4.95 11.04 6.40
C CYS A 32 5.90 10.60 5.27
N GLY A 33 5.37 10.35 4.06
CA GLY A 33 6.17 9.89 2.93
C GLY A 33 6.57 8.41 2.97
N ALA A 34 6.15 7.64 3.99
CA ALA A 34 6.36 6.20 4.02
C ALA A 34 5.74 5.56 2.76
N SER A 35 6.49 4.73 2.05
CA SER A 35 6.04 4.12 0.80
C SER A 35 6.55 2.70 0.64
N ILE A 36 5.81 1.90 -0.12
CA ILE A 36 6.20 0.57 -0.59
C ILE A 36 5.98 0.51 -2.10
N VAL A 37 6.88 -0.19 -2.79
CA VAL A 37 6.77 -0.47 -4.22
C VAL A 37 6.70 -1.98 -4.39
N PHE A 38 5.74 -2.44 -5.17
CA PHE A 38 5.53 -3.83 -5.54
C PHE A 38 5.63 -3.97 -7.05
N ASP A 39 6.36 -4.97 -7.50
CA ASP A 39 6.41 -5.33 -8.91
C ASP A 39 5.10 -6.04 -9.27
N THR A 40 4.36 -5.52 -10.26
CA THR A 40 3.06 -6.10 -10.67
C THR A 40 3.20 -7.49 -11.29
N ARG A 41 4.42 -7.92 -11.62
CA ARG A 41 4.73 -9.27 -12.09
C ARG A 41 4.78 -10.30 -10.97
N ILE A 42 4.86 -9.86 -9.71
CA ILE A 42 4.77 -10.72 -8.54
C ILE A 42 3.29 -10.82 -8.14
N VAL A 43 2.78 -12.04 -7.99
CA VAL A 43 1.40 -12.28 -7.56
C VAL A 43 1.22 -11.80 -6.13
N GLY A 44 0.75 -10.56 -5.97
CA GLY A 44 0.45 -9.94 -4.68
C GLY A 44 -0.04 -8.50 -4.87
N SER A 45 -1.10 -8.13 -4.16
CA SER A 45 -1.63 -6.76 -4.18
C SER A 45 -0.80 -5.88 -3.26
N ALA A 46 -0.27 -4.75 -3.75
CA ALA A 46 0.46 -3.80 -2.92
C ALA A 46 -0.39 -3.28 -1.74
N ILE A 47 -1.72 -3.21 -1.94
CA ILE A 47 -2.67 -2.87 -0.89
C ILE A 47 -2.70 -3.95 0.20
N VAL A 48 -2.66 -5.24 -0.16
CA VAL A 48 -2.52 -6.34 0.82
C VAL A 48 -1.26 -6.14 1.61
N ALA A 49 -0.11 -5.99 0.95
CA ALA A 49 1.18 -5.85 1.64
C ALA A 49 1.19 -4.64 2.58
N TRP A 50 0.68 -3.49 2.13
CA TRP A 50 0.53 -2.30 2.97
C TRP A 50 -0.38 -2.54 4.18
N ASN A 51 -1.48 -3.27 3.96
CA ASN A 51 -2.45 -3.61 5.00
C ASN A 51 -1.96 -4.72 5.95
N THR A 52 -0.95 -5.48 5.54
CA THR A 52 -0.29 -6.55 6.32
C THR A 52 0.69 -5.90 7.28
N ARG A 53 0.15 -5.35 8.37
CA ARG A 53 0.96 -4.79 9.45
C ARG A 53 1.47 -5.94 10.32
N PRO A 54 2.77 -6.01 10.65
CA PRO A 54 3.22 -6.83 11.77
C PRO A 54 2.71 -6.15 13.06
N ASN A 55 1.63 -6.66 13.64
CA ASN A 55 1.12 -6.43 15.00
C ASN A 55 -0.06 -7.40 15.13
N ASP A 56 -0.01 -8.54 15.83
CA ASP A 56 0.60 -8.96 17.10
C ASP A 56 1.03 -10.44 17.01
#